data_AF-A0A2V9PQM5-F1
#
_entry.id   AF-A0A2V9PQM5-F1
#
_cell.length_a   1.000
_cell.length_b   1.000
_cell.length_c   1.000
_cell.angle_alpha   90.00
_cell.angle_beta   90.00
_cell.angle_gamma   90.00
#
_symmetry.space_group_name_H-M   'P 1'
#
loop_
_entity.id
_entity.type
_entity.pdbx_description
1 polymer ?
#
loop_
_entity_poly.entity_id
_entity_poly.type
_entity_poly.pdbx_seq_one_letter_code
_entity_poly.pdbx_strand_id
1 'polypeptide(L)'
;MGAPGILRFAGPSAGYLIAYPFVAALAGYIFERGKRTFTNAASAAVAAELLLFTCGISWLFALTHSLSRAIAFGLYWFIFAEVMKVMFAAGIATTWRRFVPQA
;
A
#
# COMPACT_ATOMS: atom_id res chain seq x y z
N MET A 1 -6.67 -1.67 -22.26
CA MET A 1 -5.43 -2.41 -22.58
C MET A 1 -4.27 -1.62 -22.01
N GLY A 2 -3.55 -2.14 -21.01
CA GLY A 2 -2.43 -1.44 -20.37
C GLY A 2 -1.11 -1.75 -21.06
N ALA A 3 -0.24 -0.75 -21.20
CA ALA A 3 1.05 -0.91 -21.85
C ALA A 3 1.89 -2.03 -21.20
N PRO A 4 2.35 -3.04 -21.95
CA PRO A 4 3.20 -4.10 -21.42
C PRO A 4 4.62 -3.60 -21.15
N GLY A 5 5.29 -4.19 -20.16
CA GLY A 5 6.71 -3.96 -19.86
C GLY A 5 7.02 -2.61 -19.19
N ILE A 6 8.22 -2.08 -19.45
CA ILE A 6 8.74 -0.85 -18.82
C ILE A 6 7.84 0.39 -19.06
N LEU A 7 7.04 0.36 -20.13
CA LEU A 7 6.16 1.45 -20.52
C LEU A 7 5.06 1.74 -19.48
N ARG A 8 4.79 0.79 -18.56
CA ARG A 8 3.91 0.99 -17.39
C ARG A 8 4.44 2.02 -16.38
N PHE A 9 5.75 2.26 -16.37
CA PHE A 9 6.39 3.29 -15.55
C PHE A 9 6.30 4.69 -16.17
N ALA A 10 5.79 4.84 -17.39
CA ALA A 10 5.54 6.13 -18.04
C ALA A 10 4.09 6.62 -17.86
N GLY A 11 3.26 5.92 -17.07
CA GLY A 11 1.84 6.21 -16.90
C GLY A 11 1.48 6.90 -15.57
N PRO A 12 0.20 7.28 -15.39
CA PRO A 12 -0.30 7.91 -14.16
C PRO A 12 -0.17 7.01 -12.92
N SER A 13 -0.10 5.69 -13.10
CA SER A 13 0.09 4.72 -12.01
C SER A 13 1.55 4.47 -11.63
N ALA A 14 2.52 5.07 -12.33
CA ALA A 14 3.94 4.76 -12.13
C ALA A 14 4.42 5.05 -10.71
N GLY A 15 3.92 6.13 -10.09
CA GLY A 15 4.23 6.47 -8.69
C GLY A 15 3.85 5.38 -7.70
N TYR A 16 2.73 4.67 -7.92
CA TYR A 16 2.33 3.53 -7.10
C TYR A 16 3.23 2.30 -7.33
N LEU A 17 3.61 2.07 -8.60
CA LEU A 17 4.45 0.92 -8.97
C LEU A 17 5.85 1.03 -8.34
N ILE A 18 6.44 2.23 -8.41
CA ILE A 18 7.77 2.50 -7.85
C ILE A 18 7.77 2.41 -6.32
N ALA A 19 6.64 2.70 -5.68
CA ALA A 19 6.50 2.62 -4.22
C ALA A 19 6.44 1.19 -3.68
N TYR A 20 6.01 0.19 -4.48
CA TYR A 20 5.77 -1.17 -3.98
C TYR A 20 6.93 -1.82 -3.21
N PRO A 21 8.20 -1.73 -3.64
CA PRO A 21 9.31 -2.29 -2.87
C PRO A 21 9.44 -1.66 -1.48
N PHE A 22 9.23 -0.34 -1.38
CA PHE A 22 9.30 0.40 -0.12
C PHE A 22 8.10 0.07 0.78
N VAL A 23 6.91 -0.06 0.21
CA VAL A 23 5.68 -0.46 0.89
C VAL A 23 5.84 -1.86 1.50
N ALA A 24 6.37 -2.81 0.74
CA ALA A 24 6.63 -4.17 1.22
C ALA A 24 7.68 -4.18 2.34
N ALA A 25 8.78 -3.44 2.17
CA ALA A 25 9.83 -3.32 3.19
C ALA A 25 9.30 -2.70 4.49
N LEU A 26 8.52 -1.60 4.40
CA LEU A 26 7.95 -0.92 5.55
C LEU A 26 6.93 -1.80 6.28
N ALA A 27 6.03 -2.46 5.55
CA ALA A 27 5.05 -3.37 6.11
C ALA A 27 5.72 -4.52 6.88
N GLY A 28 6.72 -5.16 6.26
CA GLY A 28 7.49 -6.24 6.89
C GLY A 28 8.23 -5.76 8.13
N TYR A 29 8.94 -4.64 8.03
CA TYR A 29 9.71 -4.06 9.13
C TYR A 29 8.87 -3.75 10.38
N ILE A 30 7.71 -3.09 10.20
CA ILE A 30 6.80 -2.79 11.32
C ILE A 30 6.19 -4.07 11.88
N PHE A 31 5.78 -4.99 10.99
CA PHE A 31 5.14 -6.22 11.40
C PHE A 31 6.09 -7.16 12.18
N GLU A 32 7.37 -7.22 11.82
CA GLU A 32 8.40 -8.02 12.49
C GLU A 32 8.79 -7.48 13.87
N ARG A 33 8.91 -6.16 14.02
CA ARG A 33 9.32 -5.54 15.28
C ARG A 33 8.19 -5.40 16.30
N GLY A 34 6.95 -5.46 15.85
CA GLY A 34 5.80 -5.27 16.71
C GLY A 34 5.25 -6.55 17.35
N LYS A 35 4.25 -6.36 18.22
CA LYS A 35 3.61 -7.47 18.94
C LYS A 35 2.83 -8.37 17.99
N ARG A 36 2.62 -9.64 18.36
CA ARG A 36 1.83 -10.62 17.58
C ARG A 36 0.32 -10.39 17.74
N THR A 37 -0.14 -9.17 17.48
CA THR A 37 -1.53 -8.75 17.62
C THR A 37 -2.11 -8.30 16.29
N PHE A 38 -3.43 -8.39 16.17
CA PHE A 38 -4.18 -7.86 15.02
C PHE A 38 -3.91 -6.36 14.84
N THR A 39 -3.86 -5.63 15.95
CA THR A 39 -3.56 -4.19 15.96
C THR A 39 -2.21 -3.87 15.34
N ASN A 40 -1.18 -4.69 15.58
CA ASN A 40 0.14 -4.49 14.98
C ASN A 40 0.16 -4.80 13.49
N ALA A 41 -0.56 -5.85 13.06
CA ALA A 41 -0.67 -6.19 11.65
C ALA A 41 -1.45 -5.11 10.88
N ALA A 42 -2.53 -4.61 11.48
CA ALA A 42 -3.32 -3.52 10.93
C ALA A 42 -2.52 -2.21 10.87
N SER A 43 -1.77 -1.84 11.93
CA SER A 43 -0.95 -0.63 11.91
C SER A 43 0.18 -0.70 10.88
N ALA A 44 0.81 -1.87 10.71
CA ALA A 44 1.81 -2.09 9.68
C ALA A 44 1.22 -1.93 8.26
N ALA A 45 0.04 -2.52 8.01
CA ALA A 45 -0.66 -2.40 6.74
C ALA A 45 -1.09 -0.95 6.46
N VAL A 46 -1.66 -0.25 7.43
CA VAL A 46 -2.06 1.16 7.29
C VAL A 46 -0.85 2.05 6.99
N ALA A 47 0.27 1.88 7.70
CA ALA A 47 1.49 2.66 7.45
C ALA A 47 2.01 2.44 6.03
N ALA A 48 1.96 1.20 5.54
CA ALA A 48 2.36 0.85 4.19
C ALA A 48 1.42 1.46 3.13
N GLU A 49 0.12 1.45 3.36
CA GLU A 49 -0.86 2.12 2.49
C GLU A 49 -0.64 3.64 2.45
N LEU A 50 -0.40 4.28 3.60
CA LEU A 50 -0.10 5.71 3.64
C LEU A 50 1.13 6.06 2.79
N LEU A 51 2.17 5.23 2.84
CA LEU A 51 3.35 5.41 1.99
C LEU A 51 2.98 5.25 0.51
N LEU A 52 2.23 4.20 0.16
CA LEU A 52 1.79 3.91 -1.21
C LEU A 52 1.00 5.09 -1.80
N PHE A 53 -0.03 5.56 -1.09
CA PHE A 53 -0.86 6.68 -1.54
C PHE A 53 -0.11 8.00 -1.53
N THR A 54 0.78 8.25 -0.58
CA THR A 54 1.58 9.49 -0.58
C THR A 54 2.47 9.56 -1.82
N CYS A 55 3.17 8.48 -2.15
CA CYS A 55 4.00 8.40 -3.37
C CYS A 55 3.15 8.48 -4.64
N GLY A 56 2.03 7.74 -4.69
CA GLY A 56 1.13 7.71 -5.84
C GLY A 56 0.46 9.07 -6.11
N ILE A 57 -0.10 9.70 -5.08
CA ILE A 57 -0.74 11.03 -5.19
C ILE A 57 0.30 12.10 -5.53
N SER A 58 1.51 12.05 -4.95
CA SER A 58 2.59 12.98 -5.31
C SER A 58 2.95 12.90 -6.79
N TRP A 59 2.98 11.69 -7.35
CA TRP A 59 3.18 11.47 -8.79
C TRP A 59 2.03 12.01 -9.64
N LEU A 60 0.78 11.70 -9.26
CA LEU A 60 -0.39 12.27 -9.96
C LEU A 60 -0.43 13.79 -9.86
N PHE A 61 -0.03 14.36 -8.74
CA PHE A 61 0.06 15.80 -8.56
C PHE A 61 1.08 16.40 -9.52
N ALA A 62 2.25 15.78 -9.68
CA ALA A 62 3.26 16.20 -10.65
C ALA A 62 2.74 16.17 -12.09
N LEU A 63 1.85 15.22 -12.44
CA LEU A 63 1.27 15.11 -13.77
C LEU A 63 0.06 16.02 -14.02
N THR A 64 -0.77 16.23 -13.01
CA THR A 64 -2.06 16.94 -13.16
C THR A 64 -2.01 18.39 -12.70
N HIS A 65 -0.96 18.77 -11.96
CA HIS A 65 -0.82 20.06 -11.28
C HIS A 65 -2.02 20.46 -10.39
N SER A 66 -2.87 19.49 -10.01
CA SER A 66 -4.10 19.72 -9.25
C SER A 66 -4.28 18.63 -8.20
N LEU A 67 -4.17 19.02 -6.93
CA LEU A 67 -4.31 18.11 -5.80
C LEU A 67 -5.71 17.49 -5.75
N SER A 68 -6.75 18.27 -6.03
CA SER A 68 -8.14 17.80 -6.05
C SER A 68 -8.36 16.68 -7.06
N ARG A 69 -7.77 16.80 -8.28
CA ARG A 69 -7.84 15.74 -9.29
C ARG A 69 -7.01 14.53 -8.88
N ALA A 70 -5.80 14.74 -8.36
CA ALA A 70 -4.93 13.65 -7.91
C ALA A 70 -5.60 12.79 -6.83
N ILE A 71 -6.29 13.39 -5.86
CA ILE A 71 -7.02 12.67 -4.81
C ILE A 71 -8.28 11.99 -5.36
N ALA A 72 -9.05 12.67 -6.22
CA ALA A 72 -10.27 12.12 -6.81
C ALA A 72 -9.99 10.86 -7.65
N PHE A 73 -8.92 10.88 -8.46
CA PHE A 73 -8.52 9.74 -9.28
C PHE A 73 -7.69 8.70 -8.53
N GLY A 74 -6.88 9.12 -7.56
CA GLY A 74 -5.89 8.27 -6.92
C GLY A 74 -6.29 7.65 -5.58
N LEU A 75 -7.30 8.18 -4.88
CA LEU A 75 -7.63 7.77 -3.51
C LEU A 75 -9.13 7.59 -3.27
N TYR A 76 -9.96 8.50 -3.78
CA TYR A 76 -11.38 8.57 -3.41
C TYR A 76 -12.15 7.27 -3.65
N TRP A 77 -11.96 6.67 -4.83
CA TRP A 77 -12.59 5.38 -5.18
C TRP A 77 -11.96 4.18 -4.48
N PHE A 78 -10.72 4.31 -3.98
CA PHE A 78 -9.96 3.20 -3.41
C PHE A 78 -10.16 3.05 -1.90
N ILE A 79 -10.52 4.12 -1.19
CA ILE A 79 -10.66 4.12 0.29
C ILE A 79 -11.44 2.93 0.82
N PHE A 80 -12.58 2.59 0.22
CA PHE A 80 -13.40 1.47 0.69
C PHE A 80 -12.67 0.13 0.54
N ALA A 81 -12.04 -0.09 -0.61
CA ALA A 81 -11.24 -1.29 -0.87
C ALA A 81 -10.04 -1.38 0.07
N GLU A 82 -9.43 -0.24 0.40
CA GLU A 82 -8.27 -0.17 1.29
C GLU A 82 -8.62 -0.56 2.73
N VAL A 83 -9.75 -0.08 3.25
CA VAL A 83 -10.21 -0.51 4.58
C VAL A 83 -10.41 -2.02 4.61
N MET A 84 -11.07 -2.60 3.61
CA MET A 84 -11.26 -4.05 3.56
C MET A 84 -9.92 -4.79 3.46
N LYS A 85 -9.02 -4.32 2.59
CA LYS A 85 -7.70 -4.91 2.37
C LYS A 85 -6.85 -4.93 3.64
N VAL A 86 -6.82 -3.83 4.39
CA VAL A 86 -6.11 -3.75 5.68
C VAL A 86 -6.69 -4.76 6.68
N MET A 87 -8.01 -4.86 6.77
CA MET A 87 -8.67 -5.80 7.70
C MET A 87 -8.36 -7.26 7.33
N PHE A 88 -8.42 -7.61 6.04
CA PHE A 88 -8.05 -8.94 5.55
C PHE A 88 -6.56 -9.23 5.77
N ALA A 89 -5.67 -8.30 5.42
CA ALA A 89 -4.24 -8.45 5.63
C ALA A 89 -3.92 -8.70 7.11
N ALA A 90 -4.52 -7.93 8.02
CA ALA A 90 -4.32 -8.10 9.45
C ALA A 90 -4.87 -9.45 9.97
N GLY A 91 -6.04 -9.87 9.49
CA GLY A 91 -6.65 -11.16 9.86
C GLY A 91 -5.85 -12.36 9.36
N ILE A 92 -5.34 -12.29 8.13
CA ILE A 92 -4.48 -13.33 7.55
C ILE A 92 -3.13 -13.35 8.27
N ALA A 93 -2.48 -12.20 8.44
CA ALA A 93 -1.15 -12.12 9.06
C ALA A 93 -1.14 -12.63 10.50
N THR A 94 -2.20 -12.36 11.27
CA THR A 94 -2.33 -12.88 12.64
C THR A 94 -2.60 -14.38 12.68
N THR A 95 -3.43 -14.89 11.77
CA THR A 95 -3.70 -16.33 11.65
C THR A 95 -2.46 -17.10 11.20
N TRP A 96 -1.80 -16.63 10.13
CA TRP A 96 -0.63 -17.27 9.53
C TRP A 96 0.56 -17.35 10.48
N ARG A 97 0.81 -16.31 11.28
CA ARG A 97 1.89 -16.34 12.29
C ARG A 97 1.67 -17.36 13.41
N ARG A 98 0.46 -17.92 13.57
CA ARG A 98 0.22 -19.03 14.50
C ARG A 98 0.72 -20.36 13.92
N PHE A 99 0.75 -20.50 12.60
CA PHE A 99 1.10 -21.73 11.91
C PHE A 99 2.56 -21.83 11.49
N VAL A 100 3.29 -20.71 11.44
CA VAL A 100 4.74 -20.72 11.14
C VAL A 100 5.52 -20.82 12.46
N PRO A 101 6.10 -21.98 12.79
CA PRO A 101 7.06 -22.08 13.88
C PRO A 101 8.28 -21.25 13.46
N GLN A 102 8.70 -20.32 14.32
CA GLN A 102 9.98 -19.66 14.13
C GLN A 102 11.04 -20.69 14.55
N ALA A 103 11.88 -21.11 13.62
CA ALA A 103 13.09 -21.88 13.92
C ALA A 103 14.09 -21.02 14.70
#